data_AF-A0A1G7SF60-F1
#
_entry.id   AF-A0A1G7SF60-F1
#
_cell.length_a   1.000
_cell.length_b   1.000
_cell.length_c   1.000
_cell.angle_alpha   90.00
_cell.angle_beta   90.00
_cell.angle_gamma   90.00
#
_symmetry.space_group_name_H-M   'P 1'
#
loop_
_entity.id
_entity.type
_entity.pdbx_description
1 polymer ?
#
loop_
_entity_poly.entity_id
_entity_poly.type
_entity_poly.pdbx_seq_one_letter_code
_entity_poly.pdbx_strand_id
1 'polypeptide(L)'
;MSASHSLLPVQADLVRIVSKYVLLEESRRNLKGRCPFHKDQATSLMVSPEKNIFQCFGCGKGGGPVEFVMAIEHKTREEAIQLIAESN
;
A
#
# COMPACT_ATOMS: atom_id res chain seq x y z
N MET A 1 -33.60 -5.21 -1.85
CA MET A 1 -32.42 -4.35 -2.09
C MET A 1 -31.47 -4.60 -0.94
N SER A 2 -30.75 -5.73 -1.00
CA SER A 2 -29.98 -6.22 0.14
C SER A 2 -28.68 -5.45 0.24
N ALA A 3 -28.48 -4.85 1.40
CA ALA A 3 -27.22 -4.26 1.81
C ALA A 3 -26.12 -5.33 1.71
N SER A 4 -25.21 -5.17 0.77
CA SER A 4 -23.88 -5.78 0.81
C SER A 4 -22.89 -4.70 1.22
N HIS A 5 -23.09 -4.16 2.42
CA HIS A 5 -22.03 -3.44 3.11
C HIS A 5 -21.06 -4.52 3.60
N SER A 6 -20.14 -4.91 2.73
CA SER A 6 -19.02 -5.79 3.09
C SER A 6 -18.19 -5.05 4.13
N LEU A 7 -18.47 -5.33 5.40
CA LEU A 7 -17.65 -4.99 6.55
C LEU A 7 -16.32 -5.75 6.40
N LEU A 8 -15.43 -5.23 5.57
CA LEU A 8 -14.03 -5.59 5.62
C LEU A 8 -13.49 -4.99 6.93
N PRO A 9 -12.71 -5.75 7.72
CA PRO A 9 -12.15 -5.25 8.96
C PRO A 9 -11.41 -3.94 8.69
N VAL A 10 -11.36 -3.06 9.69
CA VAL A 10 -10.65 -1.77 9.72
C VAL A 10 -9.13 -1.98 9.62
N GLN A 11 -8.70 -2.73 8.61
CA GLN A 11 -7.35 -2.94 8.19
C GLN A 11 -7.07 -1.76 7.28
N ALA A 12 -6.15 -0.88 7.67
CA ALA A 12 -5.67 0.20 6.82
C ALA A 12 -5.37 -0.36 5.43
N ASP A 13 -6.21 -0.01 4.45
CA ASP A 13 -6.20 -0.67 3.15
C ASP A 13 -4.95 -0.23 2.39
N LEU A 14 -3.88 -1.03 2.52
CA LEU A 14 -2.58 -0.73 1.91
C LEU A 14 -2.73 -0.60 0.40
N VAL A 15 -3.61 -1.39 -0.21
CA VAL A 15 -3.92 -1.29 -1.64
C VAL A 15 -4.42 0.10 -1.95
N ARG A 16 -5.42 0.61 -1.23
CA ARG A 16 -5.97 1.96 -1.43
C ARG A 16 -4.92 3.04 -1.21
N ILE A 17 -4.05 2.89 -0.20
CA ILE A 17 -2.96 3.85 0.07
C ILE A 17 -1.97 3.85 -1.09
N VAL A 18 -1.44 2.68 -1.47
CA VAL A 18 -0.44 2.56 -2.53
C VAL A 18 -1.00 2.99 -3.88
N SER A 19 -2.25 2.66 -4.18
CA SER A 19 -2.94 3.06 -5.42
C SER A 19 -3.06 4.58 -5.62
N LYS A 20 -2.91 5.39 -4.56
CA LYS A 20 -2.84 6.87 -4.69
C LYS A 20 -1.52 7.33 -5.33
N TYR A 21 -0.46 6.55 -5.18
CA TYR A 21 0.90 6.93 -5.60
C TYR A 21 1.43 6.08 -6.76
N VAL A 22 0.93 4.84 -6.89
CA VAL A 22 1.43 3.85 -7.83
C VAL A 22 0.26 3.25 -8.58
N LEU A 23 0.37 3.20 -9.90
CA LEU A 23 -0.53 2.39 -10.72
C LEU A 23 -0.26 0.91 -10.43
N LEU A 24 -1.22 0.27 -9.78
CA LEU A 24 -1.18 -1.15 -9.45
C LEU A 24 -1.91 -1.96 -10.54
N GLU A 25 -1.26 -3.03 -10.98
CA GLU A 25 -1.82 -4.03 -11.88
C GLU A 25 -2.01 -5.34 -11.12
N GLU A 26 -3.09 -6.05 -11.45
CA GLU A 26 -3.37 -7.36 -10.83
C GLU A 26 -2.34 -8.41 -11.27
N SER A 27 -1.84 -9.17 -10.30
CA SER A 27 -0.86 -10.23 -10.51
C SER A 27 -1.20 -11.45 -9.66
N ARG A 28 -2.11 -12.28 -10.19
CA ARG A 28 -2.68 -13.47 -9.52
C ARG A 28 -3.38 -13.12 -8.21
N ARG A 29 -2.69 -13.25 -7.07
CA ARG A 29 -3.22 -12.96 -5.72
C ARG A 29 -2.64 -11.67 -5.11
N ASN A 30 -1.63 -11.11 -5.77
CA ASN A 30 -0.97 -9.88 -5.36
C ASN A 30 -1.22 -8.81 -6.41
N LEU A 31 -0.86 -7.58 -6.08
CA LEU A 31 -0.78 -6.48 -7.02
C LEU A 31 0.68 -6.16 -7.27
N LYS A 32 1.01 -5.71 -8.48
CA LYS A 32 2.36 -5.29 -8.85
C LYS A 32 2.34 -3.87 -9.39
N GLY A 33 3.44 -3.16 -9.26
CA GLY A 33 3.56 -1.80 -9.79
C GLY A 33 5.00 -1.31 -9.84
N ARG A 34 5.20 -0.11 -10.36
CA ARG A 34 6.50 0.56 -10.30
C ARG A 34 6.75 1.08 -8.89
N CYS A 35 7.97 0.88 -8.41
CA CYS A 35 8.31 1.33 -7.06
C CYS A 35 8.46 2.85 -7.04
N PRO A 36 7.78 3.58 -6.13
CA PRO A 36 7.92 5.03 -6.03
C PRO A 36 9.23 5.44 -5.32
N PHE A 37 9.88 4.49 -4.65
CA PHE A 37 11.03 4.76 -3.78
C PHE A 37 12.39 4.71 -4.47
N HIS A 38 12.44 4.28 -5.73
CA HIS A 38 13.68 4.28 -6.51
C HIS A 38 13.33 4.42 -8.00
N LYS A 39 14.25 5.02 -8.76
CA LYS A 39 14.05 5.25 -10.20
C LYS A 39 14.41 4.00 -10.98
N ASP A 40 13.42 3.14 -11.19
CA ASP A 40 13.52 1.97 -12.05
C ASP A 40 12.31 1.86 -12.99
N GLN A 41 12.51 1.26 -14.16
CA GLN A 41 11.44 1.08 -15.15
C GLN A 41 10.65 -0.22 -14.94
N ALA A 42 11.19 -1.18 -14.17
CA ALA A 42 10.55 -2.45 -13.93
C ALA A 42 9.46 -2.34 -12.83
N THR A 43 8.44 -3.18 -12.95
CA THR A 43 7.40 -3.34 -11.93
C THR A 43 7.94 -4.18 -10.77
N SER A 44 8.78 -3.55 -9.95
CA SER A 44 9.52 -4.20 -8.86
C SER A 44 8.78 -4.17 -7.53
N LEU A 45 7.67 -3.42 -7.42
CA LEU A 45 6.82 -3.35 -6.22
C LEU A 45 5.75 -4.44 -6.28
N MET A 46 5.59 -5.19 -5.19
CA MET A 46 4.51 -6.13 -4.98
C MET A 46 3.74 -5.75 -3.72
N VAL A 47 2.40 -5.79 -3.80
CA VAL A 47 1.49 -5.54 -2.68
C VAL A 47 0.65 -6.79 -2.49
N SER A 48 0.59 -7.30 -1.27
CA SER A 48 -0.24 -8.45 -0.90
C SER A 48 -1.46 -7.94 -0.12
N PRO A 49 -2.65 -7.88 -0.73
CA PRO A 49 -3.87 -7.42 -0.04
C PRO A 49 -4.21 -8.31 1.16
N GLU A 50 -4.09 -9.64 1.00
CA GLU A 50 -4.39 -10.62 2.05
C GLU A 50 -3.52 -10.43 3.31
N LYS A 51 -2.24 -10.05 3.11
CA LYS A 51 -1.27 -9.85 4.20
C LYS A 51 -1.17 -8.39 4.63
N ASN A 52 -1.78 -7.48 3.90
CA ASN A 52 -1.67 -6.03 4.07
C ASN A 52 -0.22 -5.52 4.15
N ILE A 53 0.66 -6.04 3.28
CA ILE A 53 2.08 -5.66 3.19
C ILE A 53 2.52 -5.32 1.76
N PHE A 54 3.55 -4.50 1.62
CA PHE A 54 4.25 -4.26 0.37
C PHE A 54 5.70 -4.72 0.48
N GLN A 55 6.28 -5.07 -0.66
CA GLN A 55 7.70 -5.34 -0.78
C GLN A 55 8.16 -4.94 -2.18
N CYS A 56 9.26 -4.20 -2.25
CA CYS A 56 9.96 -3.92 -3.48
C CYS A 56 11.19 -4.82 -3.58
N PHE A 57 11.23 -5.65 -4.62
CA PHE A 57 12.34 -6.56 -4.88
C PHE A 57 13.55 -5.87 -5.54
N GLY A 58 13.40 -4.62 -6.00
CA GLY A 58 14.49 -3.83 -6.58
C GLY A 58 15.32 -3.08 -5.53
N CYS A 59 14.66 -2.42 -4.57
CA CYS A 59 15.33 -1.60 -3.55
C CYS A 59 15.25 -2.17 -2.13
N GLY A 60 14.55 -3.29 -1.92
CA GLY A 60 14.42 -3.95 -0.62
C GLY A 60 13.45 -3.29 0.36
N LYS A 61 12.87 -2.12 0.04
CA LYS A 61 11.86 -1.49 0.89
C LYS A 61 10.61 -2.36 0.97
N GLY A 62 10.10 -2.56 2.17
CA GLY A 62 8.87 -3.29 2.42
C GLY A 62 8.34 -2.99 3.81
N GLY A 63 7.10 -3.37 4.06
CA GLY A 63 6.42 -3.12 5.33
C GLY A 63 4.92 -3.04 5.18
N GLY A 64 4.26 -2.47 6.19
CA GLY A 64 2.83 -2.23 6.19
C GLY A 64 2.42 -0.85 5.66
N PRO A 65 1.14 -0.48 5.79
CA PRO A 65 0.62 0.82 5.35
C PRO A 65 1.30 2.01 6.03
N VAL A 66 1.60 1.90 7.33
CA VAL A 66 2.31 2.95 8.08
C VAL A 66 3.72 3.15 7.51
N GLU A 67 4.48 2.06 7.33
CA GLU A 67 5.84 2.10 6.78
C GLU A 67 5.87 2.69 5.36
N PHE A 68 4.86 2.38 4.54
CA PHE A 68 4.74 2.96 3.20
C PHE A 68 4.57 4.48 3.26
N VAL A 69 3.65 4.96 4.09
CA VAL A 69 3.38 6.40 4.24
C VAL A 69 4.59 7.13 4.82
N MET A 70 5.23 6.57 5.85
CA MET A 70 6.47 7.13 6.41
C MET A 70 7.55 7.25 5.35
N ALA A 71 7.72 6.22 4.50
CA ALA A 71 8.75 6.20 3.47
C ALA A 71 8.46 7.14 2.29
N ILE A 72 7.20 7.40 1.96
CA ILE A 72 6.82 8.20 0.77
C ILE A 72 6.60 9.68 1.11
N GLU A 73 5.97 9.96 2.26
CA GLU A 73 5.67 11.33 2.72
C GLU A 73 6.76 11.88 3.64
N HIS A 74 7.78 11.09 3.97
CA HIS A 74 8.84 11.44 4.94
C HIS A 74 8.28 11.85 6.30
N LYS A 75 7.20 11.20 6.72
CA LYS A 75 6.46 11.46 7.95
C LYS A 75 6.91 10.58 9.10
N THR A 76 6.73 11.06 10.32
CA THR A 76 6.91 10.23 11.52
C THR A 76 5.81 9.17 11.60
N ARG A 77 6.02 8.14 12.43
CA ARG A 77 5.04 7.06 12.64
C ARG A 77 3.68 7.60 13.11
N GLU A 78 3.68 8.59 14.00
CA GLU A 78 2.46 9.18 14.55
C GLU A 78 1.66 9.91 13.47
N GLU A 79 2.32 10.75 12.68
CA GLU A 79 1.71 11.44 11.55
C GLU A 79 1.18 10.46 10.50
N ALA A 80 1.94 9.40 10.19
CA ALA A 80 1.50 8.36 9.26
C ALA A 80 0.24 7.63 9.75
N ILE A 81 0.15 7.33 11.05
CA ILE A 81 -1.04 6.73 11.65
C ILE A 81 -2.24 7.68 11.54
N GLN A 82 -2.05 8.97 11.83
CA GLN A 82 -3.11 9.98 11.71
C GLN A 82 -3.64 10.08 10.27
N LEU A 83 -2.75 10.18 9.28
CA LEU A 83 -3.13 10.23 7.85
C LEU A 83 -3.92 9.00 7.39
N ILE A 84 -3.54 7.83 7.90
CA ILE A 84 -4.22 6.57 7.60
C ILE A 84 -5.61 6.54 8.25
N ALA A 85 -5.73 7.01 9.49
CA ALA A 85 -6.99 7.09 10.22
C ALA A 85 -7.97 8.08 9.59
N GLU A 86 -7.50 9.26 9.17
CA GLU A 86 -8.33 10.29 8.50
C GLU A 86 -8.80 9.86 7.11
N SER A 87 -8.08 8.94 6.46
CA SER A 87 -8.49 8.43 5.16
C SER A 87 -9.63 7.41 5.23
N ASN A 88 -9.98 6.89 6.41
CA ASN A 88 -11.01 5.85 6.61
C ASN A 88 -12.38 6.46 6.91
#